data_AF-A0A955DE75-F1
#
_entry.id   AF-A0A955DE75-F1
#
_cell.length_a   1.000
_cell.length_b   1.000
_cell.length_c   1.000
_cell.angle_alpha   90.00
_cell.angle_beta   90.00
_cell.angle_gamma   90.00
#
_symmetry.space_group_name_H-M   'P 1'
#
loop_
_entity.id
_entity.type
_entity.pdbx_description
1 polymer ?
#
loop_
_entity_poly.entity_id
_entity_poly.type
_entity_poly.pdbx_seq_one_letter_code
_entity_poly.pdbx_strand_id
1 'polypeptide(L)'
;MLERLARFVFRHRDLLFPALVAAILLWRPPAPLGDRAGDALWIVGVVLIGLGQALRAITIGLRYIKRGGRDGRFFAPELVVSGIFAHCRNPMYVGNLLIATGLFVAAGDLIGIAVGAGVFIALYATLVHGEEQYLAGRFGEDYAAYCRTSPRWFVRLRGLRATLGAPFDWRRLLNKEYGTLFISFMAPAGLLAWKIVRAEGVAGLAAYALPFALYAAIVLIAYVVVRVLKKQRRLDPPRDESVAHTLAVARAQINRIDDDLLRLFNARAREVRRVYDVKSENRIPRFDSARTEQILARIRASNPGPLRDDEIDRLFRSVLNTFLGMDMTDPAAARTSGSVSIEPAAG
;
A
#
# COMPACT_ATOMS: atom_id res chain seq x y z
N MET A 1 24.12 9.85 -8.56
CA MET A 1 24.67 9.11 -7.40
C MET A 1 23.68 9.08 -6.22
N LEU A 2 23.17 10.25 -5.79
CA LEU A 2 22.22 10.39 -4.67
C LEU A 2 20.94 9.54 -4.80
N GLU A 3 20.34 9.44 -5.99
CA GLU A 3 19.14 8.61 -6.21
C GLU A 3 19.36 7.10 -6.00
N ARG A 4 20.54 6.59 -6.35
CA ARG A 4 20.89 5.18 -6.12
C ARG A 4 21.06 4.94 -4.62
N LEU A 5 21.69 5.88 -3.93
CA LEU A 5 21.86 5.85 -2.47
C LEU A 5 20.50 5.92 -1.75
N ALA A 6 19.62 6.85 -2.13
CA ALA A 6 18.29 6.99 -1.54
C ALA A 6 17.47 5.69 -1.69
N ARG A 7 17.48 5.08 -2.88
CA ARG A 7 16.81 3.78 -3.10
C ARG A 7 17.42 2.65 -2.28
N PHE A 8 18.74 2.61 -2.15
CA PHE A 8 19.44 1.62 -1.33
C PHE A 8 19.07 1.77 0.16
N VAL A 9 19.17 2.99 0.70
CA VAL A 9 18.82 3.31 2.08
C VAL A 9 17.35 2.99 2.34
N PHE A 10 16.44 3.37 1.44
CA PHE A 10 15.01 3.12 1.59
C PHE A 10 14.66 1.63 1.65
N ARG A 11 15.34 0.82 0.82
CA ARG A 11 15.13 -0.64 0.77
C ARG A 11 15.60 -1.34 2.04
N HIS A 12 16.74 -0.92 2.59
CA HIS A 12 17.36 -1.61 3.72
C HIS A 12 17.15 -0.91 5.07
N ARG A 13 16.36 0.16 5.12
CA ARG A 13 16.17 1.00 6.32
C ARG A 13 15.80 0.22 7.59
N ASP A 14 15.00 -0.84 7.45
CA ASP A 14 14.46 -1.58 8.59
C ASP A 14 15.58 -2.37 9.32
N LEU A 15 16.68 -2.70 8.63
CA LEU A 15 17.89 -3.30 9.22
C LEU A 15 18.99 -2.26 9.44
N LEU A 16 19.21 -1.38 8.46
CA LEU A 16 20.28 -0.39 8.46
C LEU A 16 20.16 0.58 9.65
N PHE A 17 18.96 1.07 9.96
CA PHE A 17 18.80 2.08 11.00
C PHE A 17 19.05 1.52 12.40
N PRO A 18 18.45 0.39 12.83
CA PRO A 18 18.79 -0.22 14.11
C PRO A 18 20.27 -0.60 14.22
N ALA A 19 20.88 -1.11 13.14
CA ALA A 19 22.29 -1.45 13.13
C ALA A 19 23.19 -0.23 13.33
N LEU A 20 22.89 0.90 12.68
CA LEU A 20 23.64 2.15 12.88
C LEU A 20 23.47 2.72 14.28
N VAL A 21 22.25 2.70 14.83
CA VAL A 21 22.02 3.09 16.23
C VAL A 21 22.86 2.23 17.18
N ALA A 22 22.80 0.90 17.03
CA ALA A 22 23.58 -0.02 17.85
C ALA A 22 25.09 0.21 17.70
N ALA A 23 25.59 0.37 16.48
CA ALA A 23 27.02 0.62 16.23
C ALA A 23 27.50 1.91 16.90
N ILE A 24 26.74 3.00 16.79
CA ILE A 24 27.08 4.29 17.42
C ILE A 24 27.04 4.17 18.94
N LEU A 25 26.00 3.54 19.51
CA LEU A 25 25.90 3.37 20.96
C LEU A 25 26.94 2.40 21.52
N LEU A 26 27.38 1.39 20.77
CA LEU A 26 28.48 0.51 21.19
C LEU A 26 29.83 1.23 21.16
N TRP A 27 30.05 2.09 20.17
CA TRP A 27 31.25 2.92 20.09
C TRP A 27 31.27 4.03 21.16
N ARG A 28 30.12 4.67 21.38
CA ARG A 28 29.88 5.73 22.37
C ARG A 28 28.79 5.29 23.35
N PRO A 29 29.14 4.49 24.37
CA PRO A 29 28.18 3.95 25.32
C PRO A 29 27.51 5.06 26.14
N PRO A 30 26.26 4.84 26.58
CA PRO A 30 25.49 5.85 27.29
C PRO A 30 26.14 6.21 28.63
N ALA A 31 26.01 7.46 29.07
CA ALA A 31 26.45 7.89 30.39
C ALA A 31 25.84 6.98 31.49
N PRO A 32 26.60 6.62 32.54
CA PRO A 32 26.05 5.83 33.64
C PRO A 32 24.91 6.59 34.33
N LEU A 33 23.95 5.86 34.91
CA LEU A 33 22.93 6.45 35.78
C LEU A 33 23.59 7.17 36.97
N GLY A 34 23.06 8.33 37.37
CA GLY A 34 23.63 9.15 38.44
C GLY A 34 24.58 10.24 37.93
N ASP A 35 24.94 10.24 36.65
CA ASP A 35 25.58 11.38 36.01
C ASP A 35 24.56 12.51 35.78
N ARG A 36 24.72 13.64 36.48
CA ARG A 36 23.73 14.74 36.48
C ARG A 36 23.41 15.26 35.08
N ALA A 37 24.41 15.40 34.22
CA ALA A 37 24.22 15.88 32.85
C ALA A 37 23.50 14.82 32.00
N GLY A 38 23.94 13.57 32.07
CA GLY A 38 23.33 12.43 31.38
C GLY A 38 21.89 12.14 31.84
N ASP A 39 21.55 12.41 33.09
CA ASP A 39 20.19 12.24 33.65
C ASP A 39 19.26 13.37 33.23
N ALA A 40 19.77 14.62 33.15
CA ALA A 40 19.01 15.71 32.53
C ALA A 40 18.74 15.42 31.04
N LEU A 41 19.76 14.96 30.32
CA LEU A 41 19.64 14.58 28.91
C LEU A 41 18.72 13.38 28.69
N TRP A 42 18.63 12.44 29.64
CA TRP A 42 17.64 11.36 29.63
C TRP A 42 16.21 11.88 29.49
N ILE A 43 15.83 12.85 30.34
CA ILE A 43 14.47 13.43 30.31
C ILE A 43 14.22 14.12 28.97
N VAL A 44 15.17 14.93 28.50
CA VAL A 44 15.06 15.61 27.21
C VAL A 44 14.90 14.60 26.06
N GLY A 45 15.70 13.53 26.07
CA GLY A 45 15.65 12.48 25.05
C GLY A 45 14.32 11.74 25.01
N VAL A 46 13.77 11.38 26.18
CA VAL A 46 12.44 10.76 26.29
C VAL A 46 11.34 11.69 25.79
N VAL A 47 11.42 12.99 26.11
CA VAL A 47 10.48 13.99 25.60
C VAL A 47 10.56 14.10 24.07
N LEU A 48 11.77 14.14 23.49
CA LEU A 48 11.97 14.16 22.04
C LEU A 48 11.38 12.93 21.35
N ILE A 49 11.57 11.74 21.93
CA ILE A 49 10.96 10.49 21.43
C ILE A 49 9.43 10.58 21.47
N GLY A 50 8.87 11.06 22.59
CA GLY A 50 7.44 11.27 22.75
C GLY A 50 6.86 12.25 21.72
N LEU A 51 7.53 13.39 21.49
CA LEU A 51 7.14 14.37 20.48
C LEU A 51 7.22 13.81 19.06
N GLY A 52 8.29 13.07 18.75
CA GLY A 52 8.45 12.40 17.46
C GLY A 52 7.34 11.38 17.21
N GLN A 53 6.97 10.62 18.24
CA GLN A 53 5.86 9.68 18.14
C GLN A 53 4.50 10.34 18.05
N ALA A 54 4.27 11.42 18.78
CA ALA A 54 3.04 12.21 18.66
C ALA A 54 2.88 12.75 17.23
N LEU A 55 3.94 13.29 16.63
CA LEU A 55 3.90 13.80 15.25
C LEU A 55 3.54 12.68 14.25
N ARG A 56 4.14 11.49 14.38
CA ARG A 56 3.79 10.34 13.54
C ARG A 56 2.35 9.90 13.75
N ALA A 57 1.91 9.80 15.00
CA ALA A 57 0.56 9.37 15.35
C ALA A 57 -0.50 10.32 14.79
N ILE A 58 -0.29 11.63 14.95
CA ILE A 58 -1.16 12.68 14.41
C ILE A 58 -1.18 12.64 12.88
N THR A 59 -0.02 12.46 12.24
CA THR A 59 0.09 12.38 10.78
C THR A 59 -0.75 11.23 10.21
N ILE A 60 -0.77 10.07 10.88
CA ILE A 60 -1.50 8.89 10.41
C ILE A 60 -2.96 8.89 10.83
N GLY A 61 -3.25 9.31 12.05
CA GLY A 61 -4.59 9.29 12.63
C GLY A 61 -5.52 10.33 12.01
N LEU A 62 -5.03 11.51 11.63
CA LEU A 62 -5.87 12.58 11.08
C LEU A 62 -6.16 12.46 9.57
N ARG A 63 -5.31 11.80 8.78
CA ARG A 63 -5.59 11.51 7.37
C ARG A 63 -4.78 10.30 6.89
N TYR A 64 -5.45 9.34 6.23
CA TYR A 64 -4.78 8.14 5.74
C TYR A 64 -4.05 8.47 4.45
N ILE A 65 -2.79 8.03 4.41
CA ILE A 65 -2.01 7.92 3.19
C ILE A 65 -2.00 6.43 2.82
N LYS A 66 -2.32 6.08 1.58
CA LYS A 66 -1.81 4.83 0.99
C LYS A 66 -0.29 4.99 0.87
N ARG A 67 0.45 4.51 1.89
CA ARG A 67 1.90 4.64 2.11
C ARG A 67 2.72 4.93 0.83
N GLY A 68 3.63 5.91 0.96
CA GLY A 68 4.69 6.32 0.02
C GLY A 68 5.68 5.22 -0.42
N GLY A 69 5.42 3.94 -0.15
CA GLY A 69 6.30 2.87 -0.60
C GLY A 69 5.69 1.47 -0.62
N ARG A 70 6.02 0.73 -1.68
CA ARG A 70 5.63 -0.65 -1.96
C ARG A 70 6.87 -1.42 -2.42
N ASP A 71 7.09 -2.62 -1.87
CA ASP A 71 8.20 -3.51 -2.23
C ASP A 71 9.60 -2.82 -2.21
N GLY A 72 9.83 -2.00 -1.19
CA GLY A 72 11.10 -1.28 -1.00
C GLY A 72 11.38 -0.19 -2.04
N ARG A 73 10.35 0.34 -2.69
CA ARG A 73 10.41 1.47 -3.64
C ARG A 73 9.46 2.58 -3.23
N PHE A 74 9.72 3.82 -3.66
CA PHE A 74 8.77 4.92 -3.53
C PHE A 74 7.51 4.64 -4.35
N PHE A 75 6.35 4.83 -3.74
CA PHE A 75 5.04 4.56 -4.35
C PHE A 75 4.00 5.49 -3.76
N ALA A 76 3.42 6.38 -4.56
CA ALA A 76 2.34 7.26 -4.13
C ALA A 76 1.21 7.21 -5.16
N PRO A 77 0.04 6.60 -4.85
CA PRO A 77 -1.05 6.53 -5.82
C PRO A 77 -1.63 7.91 -6.13
N GLU A 78 -1.69 8.78 -5.12
CA GLU A 78 -2.21 10.15 -5.16
C GLU A 78 -1.28 11.10 -4.40
N LEU A 79 -1.34 12.39 -4.72
CA LEU A 79 -0.60 13.42 -4.01
C LEU A 79 -1.39 13.88 -2.77
N VAL A 80 -0.82 13.66 -1.57
CA VAL A 80 -1.47 14.02 -0.31
C VAL A 80 -0.93 15.36 0.19
N VAL A 81 -1.77 16.39 0.15
CA VAL A 81 -1.40 17.78 0.54
C VAL A 81 -2.17 18.31 1.75
N SER A 82 -2.91 17.44 2.43
CA SER A 82 -3.88 17.81 3.47
C SER A 82 -3.58 17.10 4.80
N GLY A 83 -4.21 17.56 5.89
CA GLY A 83 -3.87 17.11 7.23
C GLY A 83 -2.54 17.70 7.65
N ILE A 84 -1.70 16.91 8.31
CA ILE A 84 -0.36 17.36 8.69
C ILE A 84 0.53 17.67 7.48
N PHE A 85 0.27 17.07 6.30
CA PHE A 85 1.00 17.37 5.08
C PHE A 85 0.82 18.82 4.59
N ALA A 86 -0.26 19.49 4.99
CA ALA A 86 -0.46 20.93 4.70
C ALA A 86 0.45 21.85 5.54
N HIS A 87 1.06 21.30 6.60
CA HIS A 87 1.87 22.05 7.56
C HIS A 87 3.35 21.68 7.50
N CYS A 88 3.67 20.46 7.05
CA CYS A 88 5.03 19.98 6.82
C CYS A 88 4.98 18.95 5.69
N ARG A 89 5.91 18.99 4.74
CA ARG A 89 5.94 18.01 3.64
C ARG A 89 6.37 16.62 4.05
N ASN A 90 7.22 16.53 5.08
CA ASN A 90 7.88 15.30 5.48
C ASN A 90 7.67 14.96 6.97
N PRO A 91 6.44 15.05 7.52
CA PRO A 91 6.20 14.97 8.97
C PRO A 91 6.58 13.60 9.56
N MET A 92 6.45 12.52 8.77
CA MET A 92 6.86 11.18 9.18
C MET A 92 8.38 11.07 9.37
N TYR A 93 9.17 11.71 8.50
CA TYR A 93 10.62 11.74 8.62
C TYR A 93 11.10 12.65 9.74
N VAL A 94 10.41 13.79 9.95
CA VAL A 94 10.67 14.67 11.10
C VAL A 94 10.42 13.90 12.41
N GLY A 95 9.30 13.18 12.50
CA GLY A 95 9.00 12.36 13.68
C GLY A 95 10.04 11.26 13.90
N ASN A 96 10.50 10.60 12.85
CA ASN A 96 11.59 9.63 12.93
C ASN A 96 12.91 10.25 13.40
N LEU A 97 13.26 11.42 12.87
CA LEU A 97 14.48 12.12 13.23
C LEU A 97 14.46 12.55 14.71
N LEU A 98 13.31 12.99 15.21
CA LEU A 98 13.09 13.28 16.64
C LEU A 98 13.27 12.03 17.51
N ILE A 99 12.74 10.89 17.10
CA ILE A 99 12.90 9.62 17.84
C ILE A 99 14.36 9.17 17.86
N ALA A 100 15.03 9.16 16.69
CA ALA A 100 16.43 8.76 16.59
C ALA A 100 17.35 9.69 17.40
N THR A 101 17.19 11.00 17.23
CA THR A 101 17.96 12.01 17.98
C THR A 101 17.66 11.93 19.46
N GLY A 102 16.39 11.77 19.85
CA GLY A 102 15.97 11.62 21.24
C GLY A 102 16.59 10.41 21.92
N LEU A 103 16.81 9.30 21.20
CA LEU A 103 17.50 8.13 21.75
C LEU A 103 18.99 8.41 22.03
N PHE A 104 19.70 9.10 21.13
CA PHE A 104 21.08 9.52 21.37
C PHE A 104 21.18 10.56 22.48
N VAL A 105 20.23 11.50 22.54
CA VAL A 105 20.14 12.49 23.65
C VAL A 105 19.91 11.76 24.96
N ALA A 106 19.01 10.78 25.00
CA ALA A 106 18.78 9.99 26.20
C ALA A 106 20.00 9.18 26.66
N ALA A 107 20.90 8.82 25.74
CA ALA A 107 22.16 8.16 26.05
C ALA A 107 23.12 9.09 26.82
N GLY A 108 23.02 10.41 26.67
CA GLY A 108 23.76 11.38 27.48
C GLY A 108 25.21 11.62 27.07
N ASP A 109 25.70 11.07 25.96
CA ASP A 109 27.06 11.31 25.45
C ASP A 109 27.06 12.36 24.33
N LEU A 110 27.72 13.51 24.54
CA LEU A 110 27.67 14.64 23.60
C LEU A 110 28.21 14.32 22.20
N ILE A 111 29.26 13.50 22.10
CA ILE A 111 29.84 13.09 20.81
C ILE A 111 28.89 12.12 20.10
N GLY A 112 28.35 11.13 20.83
CA GLY A 112 27.34 10.21 20.32
C GLY A 112 26.08 10.93 19.85
N ILE A 113 25.65 11.99 20.55
CA ILE A 113 24.56 12.87 20.12
C ILE A 113 24.91 13.58 18.81
N ALA A 114 26.06 14.24 18.73
CA ALA A 114 26.45 14.99 17.53
C ALA A 114 26.58 14.08 16.30
N VAL A 115 27.27 12.94 16.45
CA VAL A 115 27.46 11.97 15.36
C VAL A 115 26.14 11.29 15.01
N GLY A 116 25.40 10.81 16.00
CA GLY A 116 24.10 10.14 15.79
C GLY A 116 23.09 11.05 15.11
N ALA A 117 22.92 12.28 15.60
CA ALA A 117 22.05 13.26 14.96
C ALA A 117 22.54 13.59 13.54
N GLY A 118 23.83 13.85 13.34
CA GLY A 118 24.40 14.19 12.04
C GLY A 118 24.18 13.09 10.99
N VAL A 119 24.44 11.82 11.36
CA VAL A 119 24.21 10.65 10.49
C VAL A 119 22.73 10.54 10.11
N PHE A 120 21.82 10.61 11.08
CA PHE A 120 20.40 10.45 10.80
C PHE A 120 19.80 11.65 10.05
N ILE A 121 20.29 12.87 10.28
CA ILE A 121 19.94 14.04 9.47
C ILE A 121 20.35 13.80 8.01
N ALA A 122 21.58 13.35 7.75
CA ALA A 122 22.06 13.08 6.39
C ALA A 122 21.27 11.96 5.70
N LEU A 123 20.98 10.87 6.42
CA LEU A 123 20.19 9.75 5.90
C LEU A 123 18.76 10.17 5.55
N TYR A 124 18.07 10.87 6.47
CA TYR A 124 16.72 11.35 6.19
C TYR A 124 16.69 12.44 5.12
N ALA A 125 17.68 13.32 5.05
CA ALA A 125 17.80 14.27 3.95
C ALA A 125 17.94 13.57 2.58
N THR A 126 18.72 12.49 2.53
CA THR A 126 18.88 11.66 1.32
C THR A 126 17.56 10.97 0.94
N LEU A 127 16.84 10.41 1.92
CA LEU A 127 15.55 9.77 1.69
C LEU A 127 14.49 10.77 1.21
N VAL A 128 14.38 11.92 1.87
CA VAL A 128 13.47 12.99 1.47
C VAL A 128 13.80 13.46 0.06
N HIS A 129 15.07 13.70 -0.27
CA HIS A 129 15.44 14.08 -1.62
C HIS A 129 14.99 13.06 -2.68
N GLY A 130 15.23 11.77 -2.45
CA GLY A 130 14.79 10.72 -3.36
C GLY A 130 13.28 10.61 -3.50
N GLU A 131 12.52 10.81 -2.40
CA GLU A 131 11.06 10.80 -2.43
C GLU A 131 10.50 12.05 -3.13
N GLU A 132 11.02 13.24 -2.84
CA GLU A 132 10.61 14.50 -3.49
C GLU A 132 10.88 14.46 -5.00
N GLN A 133 12.00 13.88 -5.45
CA GLN A 133 12.26 13.68 -6.88
C GLN A 133 11.26 12.71 -7.54
N TYR A 134 10.91 11.61 -6.85
CA TYR A 134 9.89 10.68 -7.33
C TYR A 134 8.52 11.37 -7.45
N LEU A 135 8.14 12.16 -6.44
CA LEU A 135 6.87 12.91 -6.44
C LEU A 135 6.85 13.98 -7.53
N ALA A 136 7.95 14.71 -7.72
CA ALA A 136 8.08 15.69 -8.80
C ALA A 136 7.94 15.05 -10.18
N GLY A 137 8.60 13.91 -10.41
CA GLY A 137 8.48 13.18 -11.67
C GLY A 137 7.09 12.60 -11.93
N ARG A 138 6.33 12.28 -10.88
CA ARG A 138 4.98 11.69 -10.99
C ARG A 138 3.86 12.72 -11.10
N PHE A 139 3.93 13.80 -10.34
CA PHE A 139 2.84 14.77 -10.18
C PHE A 139 3.15 16.16 -10.75
N GLY A 140 4.37 16.41 -11.23
CA GLY A 140 4.70 17.61 -11.99
C GLY A 140 4.36 18.92 -11.27
N GLU A 141 3.54 19.76 -11.91
CA GLU A 141 3.17 21.10 -11.42
C GLU A 141 2.39 21.04 -10.09
N ASP A 142 1.51 20.05 -9.90
CA ASP A 142 0.75 19.89 -8.64
C ASP A 142 1.70 19.76 -7.43
N TYR A 143 2.80 19.03 -7.60
CA TYR A 143 3.82 18.88 -6.57
C TYR A 143 4.65 20.16 -6.40
N ALA A 144 4.94 20.87 -7.48
CA ALA A 144 5.62 22.16 -7.42
C ALA A 144 4.76 23.21 -6.66
N ALA A 145 3.46 23.25 -6.93
CA ALA A 145 2.48 24.07 -6.22
C ALA A 145 2.42 23.75 -4.72
N TYR A 146 2.39 22.47 -4.39
CA TYR A 146 2.47 22.02 -3.01
C TYR A 146 3.77 22.48 -2.33
N CYS A 147 4.91 22.38 -3.00
CA CYS A 147 6.20 22.82 -2.46
C CYS A 147 6.28 24.31 -2.13
N ARG A 148 5.53 25.17 -2.85
CA ARG A 148 5.47 26.63 -2.59
C ARG A 148 4.76 26.97 -1.27
N THR A 149 3.84 26.11 -0.82
CA THR A 149 2.94 26.40 0.31
C THR A 149 3.32 25.67 1.59
N SER A 150 3.98 24.53 1.48
CA SER A 150 4.29 23.65 2.61
C SER A 150 5.81 23.56 2.85
N PRO A 151 6.30 23.90 4.06
CA PRO A 151 7.72 23.80 4.40
C PRO A 151 8.20 22.35 4.43
N ARG A 152 9.48 22.13 4.09
CA ARG A 152 10.04 20.77 3.96
C ARG A 152 10.12 20.01 5.30
N TRP A 153 10.54 20.68 6.37
CA TRP A 153 10.93 20.05 7.64
C TRP A 153 10.19 20.57 8.88
N PHE A 154 9.69 21.80 8.87
CA PHE A 154 9.09 22.42 10.05
C PHE A 154 7.57 22.32 9.99
N VAL A 155 6.91 22.12 11.13
CA VAL A 155 5.45 22.15 11.20
C VAL A 155 4.99 23.60 11.29
N ARG A 156 4.34 24.09 10.24
CA ARG A 156 3.68 25.39 10.25
C ARG A 156 2.53 25.38 11.25
N LEU A 157 2.52 26.35 12.17
CA LEU A 157 1.49 26.44 13.21
C LEU A 157 0.17 27.07 12.71
N ARG A 158 0.24 27.88 11.64
CA ARG A 158 -0.92 28.57 11.07
C ARG A 158 -1.92 27.56 10.50
N GLY A 159 -3.14 27.55 11.03
CA GLY A 159 -4.20 26.62 10.60
C GLY A 159 -4.10 25.22 11.20
N LEU A 160 -3.12 24.97 12.07
CA LEU A 160 -2.90 23.66 12.69
C LEU A 160 -4.08 23.25 13.58
N ARG A 161 -4.68 24.19 14.32
CA ARG A 161 -5.86 23.93 15.16
C ARG A 161 -7.03 23.35 14.36
N ALA A 162 -7.30 23.87 13.17
CA ALA A 162 -8.36 23.36 12.30
C ALA A 162 -8.05 21.93 11.83
N THR A 163 -6.78 21.62 11.57
CA THR A 163 -6.35 20.26 11.22
C THR A 163 -6.47 19.29 12.39
N LEU A 164 -6.07 19.70 13.60
CA LEU A 164 -6.15 18.89 14.81
C LEU A 164 -7.59 18.65 15.28
N GLY A 165 -8.54 19.50 14.86
CA GLY A 165 -9.97 19.31 15.13
C GLY A 165 -10.65 18.24 14.27
N ALA A 166 -9.96 17.67 13.28
CA ALA A 166 -10.50 16.59 12.46
C ALA A 166 -10.64 15.28 13.27
N PRO A 167 -11.60 14.39 12.92
CA PRO A 167 -11.77 13.13 13.61
C PRO A 167 -10.52 12.24 13.48
N PHE A 168 -10.10 11.65 14.60
CA PHE A 168 -8.91 10.82 14.68
C PHE A 168 -9.23 9.33 14.52
N ASP A 169 -8.58 8.67 13.56
CA ASP A 169 -8.76 7.23 13.30
C ASP A 169 -7.76 6.39 14.11
N TRP A 170 -8.18 5.96 15.30
CA TRP A 170 -7.39 5.10 16.19
C TRP A 170 -7.07 3.72 15.62
N ARG A 171 -8.02 3.12 14.86
CA ARG A 171 -7.82 1.78 14.29
C ARG A 171 -6.69 1.80 13.26
N ARG A 172 -6.68 2.84 12.44
CA ARG A 172 -5.63 3.10 11.45
C ARG A 172 -4.27 3.35 12.10
N LEU A 173 -4.21 4.16 13.15
CA LEU A 173 -2.97 4.36 13.90
C LEU A 173 -2.40 3.01 14.35
N LEU A 174 -3.20 2.20 15.04
CA LEU A 174 -2.77 0.89 15.53
C LEU A 174 -2.38 -0.06 14.39
N ASN A 175 -3.11 -0.10 13.28
CA ASN A 175 -2.79 -0.96 12.13
C ASN A 175 -1.43 -0.60 11.49
N LYS A 176 -1.08 0.69 11.48
CA LYS A 176 0.07 1.21 10.72
C LYS A 176 1.32 1.48 11.56
N GLU A 177 1.18 1.84 12.84
CA GLU A 177 2.28 2.31 13.70
C GLU A 177 2.63 1.40 14.88
N TYR A 178 1.91 0.31 15.13
CA TYR A 178 2.18 -0.57 16.28
C TYR A 178 3.64 -1.04 16.41
N GLY A 179 4.35 -1.26 15.29
CA GLY A 179 5.76 -1.63 15.31
C GLY A 179 6.67 -0.50 15.78
N THR A 180 6.46 0.73 15.28
CA THR A 180 7.23 1.91 15.69
C THR A 180 6.90 2.30 17.13
N LEU A 181 5.63 2.21 17.54
CA LEU A 181 5.21 2.39 18.94
C LEU A 181 5.94 1.41 19.85
N PHE A 182 5.95 0.11 19.53
CA PHE A 182 6.67 -0.90 20.29
C PHE A 182 8.16 -0.55 20.46
N ILE A 183 8.85 -0.19 19.37
CA ILE A 183 10.27 0.18 19.41
C ILE A 183 10.50 1.42 20.28
N SER A 184 9.66 2.45 20.20
CA SER A 184 9.84 3.67 21.00
C SER A 184 9.54 3.52 22.48
N PHE A 185 8.86 2.45 22.89
CA PHE A 185 8.74 2.09 24.31
C PHE A 185 9.89 1.17 24.75
N MET A 186 10.27 0.19 23.93
CA MET A 186 11.31 -0.79 24.29
C MET A 186 12.74 -0.23 24.21
N ALA A 187 13.06 0.61 23.22
CA ALA A 187 14.42 1.10 23.02
C ALA A 187 14.91 1.99 24.18
N PRO A 188 14.13 2.95 24.72
CA PRO A 188 14.52 3.69 25.91
C PRO A 188 14.64 2.78 27.13
N ALA A 189 13.73 1.82 27.33
CA ALA A 189 13.84 0.88 28.44
C ALA A 189 15.15 0.08 28.39
N GLY A 190 15.52 -0.44 27.21
CA GLY A 190 16.81 -1.12 27.03
C GLY A 190 18.00 -0.20 27.27
N LEU A 191 17.92 1.06 26.83
CA LEU A 191 18.95 2.07 27.08
C LEU A 191 19.09 2.38 28.59
N LEU A 192 17.98 2.51 29.32
CA LEU A 192 17.99 2.73 30.76
C LEU A 192 18.60 1.53 31.50
N ALA A 193 18.25 0.31 31.11
CA ALA A 193 18.87 -0.90 31.66
C ALA A 193 20.39 -0.90 31.45
N TRP A 194 20.86 -0.46 30.28
CA TRP A 194 22.30 -0.31 30.02
C TRP A 194 22.94 0.78 30.91
N LYS A 195 22.29 1.93 31.10
CA LYS A 195 22.77 2.98 32.03
C LYS A 195 22.90 2.46 33.46
N ILE A 196 21.95 1.65 33.94
CA ILE A 196 21.99 0.99 35.25
C ILE A 196 23.18 0.03 35.33
N VAL A 197 23.34 -0.86 34.34
CA VAL A 197 24.47 -1.81 34.32
C VAL A 197 25.81 -1.08 34.32
N ARG A 198 25.91 0.08 33.68
CA ARG A 198 27.13 0.89 33.70
C ARG A 198 27.40 1.57 35.05
N ALA A 199 26.36 1.91 35.80
CA ALA A 199 26.49 2.56 37.10
C ALA A 199 26.71 1.56 38.24
N GLU A 200 25.94 0.47 38.23
CA GLU A 200 25.78 -0.44 39.37
C GLU A 200 26.09 -1.91 39.01
N GLY A 201 26.48 -2.19 37.76
CA GLY A 201 26.70 -3.55 37.27
C GLY A 201 25.41 -4.34 37.06
N VAL A 202 25.56 -5.63 36.77
CA VAL A 202 24.43 -6.54 36.55
C VAL A 202 23.59 -6.73 37.83
N ALA A 203 24.23 -6.64 39.00
CA ALA A 203 23.54 -6.72 40.29
C ALA A 203 22.57 -5.55 40.50
N GLY A 204 22.94 -4.33 40.12
CA GLY A 204 22.03 -3.18 40.15
C GLY A 204 20.82 -3.38 39.25
N LEU A 205 21.01 -3.90 38.04
CA LEU A 205 19.88 -4.23 37.15
C LEU A 205 18.97 -5.31 37.74
N ALA A 206 19.52 -6.29 38.46
CA ALA A 206 18.73 -7.35 39.07
C ALA A 206 17.72 -6.82 40.10
N ALA A 207 18.04 -5.72 40.80
CA ALA A 207 17.10 -5.05 41.71
C ALA A 207 15.85 -4.51 40.99
N TYR A 208 15.97 -4.20 39.69
CA TYR A 208 14.89 -3.70 38.84
C TYR A 208 14.33 -4.77 37.88
N ALA A 209 14.71 -6.05 38.03
CA ALA A 209 14.32 -7.09 37.09
C ALA A 209 12.78 -7.23 36.97
N LEU A 210 12.07 -7.20 38.09
CA LEU A 210 10.61 -7.30 38.10
C LEU A 210 9.91 -6.12 37.37
N PRO A 211 10.17 -4.84 37.69
CA PRO A 211 9.54 -3.73 36.96
C PRO A 211 9.90 -3.72 35.47
N PHE A 212 11.14 -4.06 35.09
CA PHE A 212 11.50 -4.21 33.68
C PHE A 212 10.71 -5.34 33.00
N ALA A 213 10.57 -6.49 33.66
CA ALA A 213 9.81 -7.62 33.13
C ALA A 213 8.32 -7.28 32.97
N LEU A 214 7.71 -6.61 33.96
CA LEU A 214 6.32 -6.17 33.89
C LEU A 214 6.11 -5.14 32.76
N TYR A 215 7.00 -4.15 32.65
CA TYR A 215 6.95 -3.17 31.57
C TYR A 215 7.07 -3.83 30.19
N ALA A 216 8.06 -4.71 30.02
CA ALA A 216 8.26 -5.46 28.78
C ALA A 216 7.04 -6.34 28.45
N ALA A 217 6.46 -7.01 29.45
CA ALA A 217 5.26 -7.82 29.28
C ALA A 217 4.06 -6.97 28.83
N ILE A 218 3.81 -5.82 29.45
CA ILE A 218 2.72 -4.91 29.06
C ILE A 218 2.87 -4.46 27.60
N VAL A 219 4.06 -3.99 27.23
CA VAL A 219 4.33 -3.49 25.88
C VAL A 219 4.26 -4.63 24.85
N LEU A 220 4.76 -5.83 25.19
CA LEU A 220 4.69 -7.01 24.34
C LEU A 220 3.24 -7.49 24.16
N ILE A 221 2.44 -7.55 25.22
CA ILE A 221 1.02 -7.91 25.15
C ILE A 221 0.29 -6.91 24.26
N ALA A 222 0.49 -5.61 24.44
CA ALA A 222 -0.11 -4.59 23.58
C ALA A 222 0.28 -4.79 22.10
N TYR A 223 1.57 -5.05 21.82
CA TYR A 223 2.05 -5.35 20.47
C TYR A 223 1.40 -6.61 19.89
N VAL A 224 1.33 -7.70 20.66
CA VAL A 224 0.72 -8.97 20.23
C VAL A 224 -0.76 -8.80 19.96
N VAL A 225 -1.51 -8.12 20.85
CA VAL A 225 -2.93 -7.83 20.67
C VAL A 225 -3.16 -7.08 19.37
N VAL A 226 -2.43 -5.98 19.12
CA VAL A 226 -2.58 -5.20 17.89
C VAL A 226 -2.18 -6.02 16.66
N ARG A 227 -1.11 -6.82 16.74
CA ARG A 227 -0.67 -7.71 15.66
C ARG A 227 -1.72 -8.77 15.33
N VAL A 228 -2.38 -9.36 16.34
CA VAL A 228 -3.47 -10.32 16.16
C VAL A 228 -4.69 -9.65 15.52
N LEU A 229 -5.12 -8.49 16.03
CA LEU A 229 -6.24 -7.73 15.47
C LEU A 229 -5.99 -7.32 14.01
N LYS A 230 -4.75 -6.96 13.68
CA LYS A 230 -4.32 -6.68 12.31
C LYS A 230 -4.37 -7.92 11.43
N LYS A 231 -3.86 -9.07 11.89
CA LYS A 231 -3.91 -10.35 11.14
C LYS A 231 -5.35 -10.78 10.87
N GLN A 232 -6.25 -10.52 11.82
CA GLN A 232 -7.69 -10.77 11.71
C GLN A 232 -8.44 -9.72 10.87
N ARG A 233 -7.76 -8.70 10.30
CA ARG A 233 -8.36 -7.59 9.55
C ARG A 233 -9.41 -6.78 10.32
N ARG A 234 -9.44 -6.86 11.66
CA ARG A 234 -10.37 -6.09 12.51
C ARG A 234 -10.04 -4.60 12.60
N LEU A 235 -8.81 -4.24 12.23
CA LEU A 235 -8.31 -2.87 12.18
C LEU A 235 -8.30 -2.27 10.77
N ASP A 236 -8.77 -3.02 9.77
CA ASP A 236 -8.94 -2.45 8.43
C ASP A 236 -10.10 -1.45 8.46
N PRO A 237 -10.01 -0.34 7.68
CA PRO A 237 -11.13 0.57 7.57
C PRO A 237 -12.38 -0.21 7.11
N PRO A 238 -13.58 0.18 7.58
CA PRO A 238 -14.81 -0.43 7.10
C PRO A 238 -14.83 -0.40 5.57
N ARG A 239 -15.30 -1.49 4.94
CA ARG A 239 -15.37 -1.56 3.47
C ARG A 239 -16.15 -0.34 2.99
N ASP A 240 -15.54 0.44 2.11
CA ASP A 240 -16.13 1.63 1.53
C ASP A 240 -17.43 1.23 0.81
N GLU A 241 -18.58 1.61 1.38
CA GLU A 241 -19.89 1.30 0.83
C GLU A 241 -20.04 1.84 -0.60
N SER A 242 -19.30 2.90 -0.95
CA SER A 242 -19.29 3.45 -2.32
C SER A 242 -18.68 2.48 -3.33
N VAL A 243 -17.64 1.73 -2.95
CA VAL A 243 -17.02 0.70 -3.80
C VAL A 243 -17.96 -0.49 -3.94
N ALA A 244 -18.61 -0.90 -2.85
CA ALA A 244 -19.61 -1.96 -2.89
C ALA A 244 -20.80 -1.58 -3.81
N HIS A 245 -21.28 -0.35 -3.72
CA HIS A 245 -22.33 0.19 -4.58
C HIS A 245 -21.89 0.27 -6.05
N THR A 246 -20.68 0.79 -6.32
CA THR A 246 -20.14 0.89 -7.69
C THR A 246 -20.01 -0.49 -8.33
N LEU A 247 -19.52 -1.50 -7.60
CA LEU A 247 -19.48 -2.88 -8.08
C LEU A 247 -20.89 -3.45 -8.32
N ALA A 248 -21.84 -3.16 -7.44
CA ALA A 248 -23.21 -3.64 -7.59
C ALA A 248 -23.86 -3.07 -8.85
N VAL A 249 -23.70 -1.76 -9.10
CA VAL A 249 -24.20 -1.09 -10.32
C VAL A 249 -23.57 -1.67 -11.58
N ALA A 250 -22.23 -1.82 -11.60
CA ALA A 250 -21.53 -2.40 -12.74
C ALA A 250 -21.98 -3.84 -13.04
N ARG A 251 -22.13 -4.68 -12.00
CA ARG A 251 -22.64 -6.05 -12.13
C ARG A 251 -24.07 -6.09 -12.67
N ALA A 252 -24.95 -5.20 -12.21
CA ALA A 252 -26.31 -5.11 -12.73
C ALA A 252 -26.36 -4.65 -14.20
N GLN A 253 -25.39 -3.85 -14.65
CA GLN A 253 -25.26 -3.50 -16.07
C GLN A 253 -24.74 -4.66 -16.91
N ILE A 254 -23.74 -5.40 -16.41
CA ILE A 254 -23.23 -6.61 -17.07
C ILE A 254 -24.36 -7.63 -17.26
N ASN A 255 -25.12 -7.93 -16.20
CA ASN A 255 -26.24 -8.89 -16.30
C ASN A 255 -27.26 -8.49 -17.38
N ARG A 256 -27.59 -7.20 -17.49
CA ARG A 256 -28.51 -6.71 -18.55
C ARG A 256 -27.94 -6.92 -19.95
N ILE A 257 -26.64 -6.67 -20.14
CA ILE A 257 -25.95 -6.92 -21.41
C ILE A 257 -25.95 -8.41 -21.72
N ASP A 258 -25.69 -9.27 -20.74
CA ASP A 258 -25.66 -10.73 -20.91
C ASP A 258 -27.05 -11.27 -21.30
N ASP A 259 -28.11 -10.76 -20.67
CA ASP A 259 -29.50 -11.10 -21.02
C ASP A 259 -29.83 -10.69 -22.47
N ASP A 260 -29.38 -9.50 -22.90
CA ASP A 260 -29.56 -9.03 -24.27
C ASP A 260 -28.75 -9.87 -25.28
N LEU A 261 -27.51 -10.24 -24.95
CA LEU A 261 -26.69 -11.12 -25.77
C LEU A 261 -27.37 -12.49 -25.93
N LEU A 262 -27.87 -13.09 -24.84
CA LEU A 262 -28.58 -14.37 -24.89
C LEU A 262 -29.84 -14.27 -25.77
N ARG A 263 -30.61 -13.19 -25.65
CA ARG A 263 -31.78 -12.93 -26.50
C ARG A 263 -31.39 -12.84 -27.98
N LEU A 264 -30.33 -12.10 -28.29
CA LEU A 264 -29.83 -11.93 -29.67
C LEU A 264 -29.24 -13.22 -30.25
N PHE A 265 -28.51 -14.01 -29.45
CA PHE A 265 -28.00 -15.32 -29.88
C PHE A 265 -29.14 -16.28 -30.22
N ASN A 266 -30.18 -16.33 -29.38
CA ASN A 266 -31.36 -17.16 -29.67
C ASN A 266 -32.13 -16.67 -30.90
N ALA A 267 -32.25 -15.35 -31.10
CA ALA A 267 -32.84 -14.81 -32.33
C ALA A 267 -32.02 -15.19 -33.56
N ARG A 268 -30.70 -15.08 -33.49
CA ARG A 268 -29.79 -15.50 -34.55
C ARG A 268 -29.90 -17.00 -34.83
N ALA A 269 -29.98 -17.85 -33.80
CA ALA A 269 -30.14 -19.29 -33.94
C ALA A 269 -31.41 -19.66 -34.74
N ARG A 270 -32.52 -18.94 -34.52
CA ARG A 270 -33.77 -19.13 -35.28
C ARG A 270 -33.61 -18.77 -36.76
N GLU A 271 -32.92 -17.68 -37.09
CA GLU A 271 -32.65 -17.33 -38.49
C GLU A 271 -31.70 -18.32 -39.16
N VAL A 272 -30.66 -18.78 -38.44
CA VAL A 272 -29.76 -19.82 -38.95
C VAL A 272 -30.54 -21.10 -39.24
N ARG A 273 -31.49 -21.49 -38.38
CA ARG A 273 -32.38 -22.64 -38.63
C ARG A 273 -33.17 -22.48 -39.92
N ARG A 274 -33.84 -21.34 -40.12
CA ARG A 274 -34.56 -21.07 -41.38
C ARG A 274 -33.66 -21.17 -42.61
N VAL A 275 -32.44 -20.64 -42.53
CA VAL A 275 -31.46 -20.74 -43.63
C VAL A 275 -31.08 -22.20 -43.89
N TYR A 276 -30.89 -23.00 -42.84
CA TYR A 276 -30.59 -24.43 -43.00
C TYR A 276 -31.74 -25.22 -43.59
N ASP A 277 -32.98 -24.93 -43.21
CA ASP A 277 -34.18 -25.58 -43.77
C ASP A 277 -34.23 -25.35 -45.29
N VAL A 278 -34.09 -24.09 -45.73
CA VAL A 278 -34.03 -23.72 -47.16
C VAL A 278 -32.85 -24.40 -47.87
N LYS A 279 -31.64 -24.38 -47.28
CA LYS A 279 -30.48 -25.04 -47.87
C LYS A 279 -30.68 -26.55 -48.01
N SER A 280 -31.31 -27.19 -47.02
CA SER A 280 -31.58 -28.62 -47.03
C SER A 280 -32.57 -29.00 -48.13
N GLU A 281 -33.66 -28.26 -48.27
CA GLU A 281 -34.65 -28.44 -49.35
C GLU A 281 -34.02 -28.32 -50.75
N ASN A 282 -33.00 -27.46 -50.87
CA ASN A 282 -32.32 -27.17 -52.13
C ASN A 282 -30.98 -27.93 -52.30
N ARG A 283 -30.65 -28.89 -51.43
CA ARG A 283 -29.39 -29.67 -51.44
C ARG A 283 -28.10 -28.83 -51.43
N ILE A 284 -28.15 -27.64 -50.82
CA ILE A 284 -27.00 -26.73 -50.67
C ILE A 284 -26.22 -27.11 -49.39
N PRO A 285 -24.87 -27.18 -49.43
CA PRO A 285 -24.06 -27.43 -48.24
C PRO A 285 -24.31 -26.44 -47.09
N ARG A 286 -24.34 -26.97 -45.86
CA ARG A 286 -24.58 -26.17 -44.64
C ARG A 286 -23.45 -25.16 -44.40
N PHE A 287 -22.19 -25.61 -44.52
CA PHE A 287 -21.00 -24.78 -44.31
C PHE A 287 -20.56 -24.06 -45.59
N ASP A 288 -20.21 -22.79 -45.43
CA ASP A 288 -19.64 -21.93 -46.46
C ASP A 288 -18.51 -21.10 -45.82
N SER A 289 -17.27 -21.39 -46.20
CA SER A 289 -16.07 -20.74 -45.66
C SER A 289 -15.96 -19.28 -46.10
N ALA A 290 -16.32 -18.97 -47.34
CA ALA A 290 -16.31 -17.60 -47.86
C ALA A 290 -17.33 -16.73 -47.11
N ARG A 291 -18.50 -17.28 -46.79
CA ARG A 291 -19.50 -16.58 -45.98
C ARG A 291 -19.02 -16.32 -44.55
N THR A 292 -18.31 -17.28 -43.95
CA THR A 292 -17.72 -17.13 -42.61
C THR A 292 -16.71 -15.97 -42.57
N GLU A 293 -15.79 -15.92 -43.52
CA GLU A 293 -14.79 -14.85 -43.61
C GLU A 293 -15.42 -13.47 -43.87
N GLN A 294 -16.44 -13.39 -44.72
CA GLN A 294 -17.18 -12.13 -44.93
C GLN A 294 -17.82 -11.60 -43.64
N ILE A 295 -18.40 -12.48 -42.81
CA ILE A 295 -19.01 -12.08 -41.53
C ILE A 295 -17.95 -11.54 -40.58
N LEU A 296 -16.82 -12.23 -40.44
CA LEU A 296 -15.74 -11.82 -39.54
C LEU A 296 -15.09 -10.51 -40.02
N ALA A 297 -14.85 -10.35 -41.32
CA ALA A 297 -14.34 -9.10 -41.89
C ALA A 297 -15.27 -7.91 -41.62
N ARG A 298 -16.59 -8.11 -41.80
CA ARG A 298 -17.59 -7.06 -41.52
C ARG A 298 -17.62 -6.66 -40.04
N ILE A 299 -17.58 -7.64 -39.13
CA ILE A 299 -17.65 -7.38 -37.68
C ILE A 299 -16.39 -6.66 -37.20
N ARG A 300 -15.19 -7.07 -37.68
CA ARG A 300 -13.93 -6.36 -37.42
C ARG A 300 -14.01 -4.90 -37.87
N ALA A 301 -14.44 -4.66 -39.12
CA ALA A 301 -14.59 -3.31 -39.65
C ALA A 301 -15.59 -2.44 -38.87
N SER A 302 -16.55 -3.06 -38.17
CA SER A 302 -17.59 -2.37 -37.40
C SER A 302 -17.30 -2.34 -35.90
N ASN A 303 -16.12 -2.81 -35.44
CA ASN A 303 -15.77 -2.90 -34.03
C ASN A 303 -15.26 -1.54 -33.51
N PRO A 304 -16.01 -0.82 -32.65
CA PRO A 304 -15.53 0.44 -32.08
C PRO A 304 -14.55 0.24 -30.91
N GLY A 305 -14.19 -1.00 -30.58
CA GLY A 305 -13.49 -1.35 -29.34
C GLY A 305 -14.47 -1.55 -28.17
N PRO A 306 -13.97 -1.93 -26.98
CA PRO A 306 -12.56 -2.04 -26.56
C PRO A 306 -11.88 -3.37 -26.89
N LEU A 307 -12.58 -4.34 -27.50
CA LEU A 307 -12.02 -5.64 -27.85
C LEU A 307 -11.09 -5.55 -29.05
N ARG A 308 -9.99 -6.32 -29.02
CA ARG A 308 -9.05 -6.44 -30.15
C ARG A 308 -9.63 -7.36 -31.22
N ASP A 309 -9.17 -7.20 -32.46
CA ASP A 309 -9.67 -8.00 -33.59
C ASP A 309 -9.47 -9.51 -33.40
N ASP A 310 -8.37 -9.94 -32.75
CA ASP A 310 -8.14 -11.35 -32.43
C ASP A 310 -9.12 -11.91 -31.37
N GLU A 311 -9.66 -11.05 -30.50
CA GLU A 311 -10.65 -11.42 -29.48
C GLU A 311 -12.04 -11.50 -30.10
N ILE A 312 -12.38 -10.56 -30.97
CA ILE A 312 -13.61 -10.57 -31.78
C ILE A 312 -13.66 -11.83 -32.65
N ASP A 313 -12.57 -12.15 -33.35
CA ASP A 313 -12.51 -13.34 -34.20
C ASP A 313 -12.73 -14.61 -33.39
N ARG A 314 -12.10 -14.75 -32.22
CA ARG A 314 -12.32 -15.91 -31.33
C ARG A 314 -13.76 -16.02 -30.87
N LEU A 315 -14.36 -14.92 -30.41
CA LEU A 315 -15.72 -14.92 -29.87
C LEU A 315 -16.75 -15.26 -30.96
N PHE A 316 -16.67 -14.62 -32.12
CA PHE A 316 -17.63 -14.86 -33.20
C PHE A 316 -17.41 -16.20 -33.92
N ARG A 317 -16.17 -16.70 -34.03
CA ARG A 317 -15.93 -18.08 -34.50
C ARG A 317 -16.56 -19.09 -33.54
N SER A 318 -16.44 -18.89 -32.22
CA SER A 318 -17.12 -19.75 -31.25
C SER A 318 -18.64 -19.75 -31.46
N VAL A 319 -19.25 -18.57 -31.60
CA VAL A 319 -20.70 -18.44 -31.85
C VAL A 319 -21.11 -19.13 -33.17
N LEU A 320 -20.34 -18.95 -34.24
CA LEU A 320 -20.60 -19.60 -35.53
C LEU A 320 -20.50 -21.13 -35.44
N ASN A 321 -19.46 -21.64 -34.76
CA ASN A 321 -19.23 -23.06 -34.57
C ASN A 321 -20.34 -23.71 -33.75
N THR A 322 -20.81 -23.04 -32.69
CA THR A 322 -21.98 -23.51 -31.91
C THR A 322 -23.19 -23.71 -32.80
N PHE A 323 -23.45 -22.80 -33.73
CA PHE A 323 -24.60 -22.94 -34.64
C PHE A 323 -24.42 -23.97 -35.76
N LEU A 324 -23.18 -24.27 -36.14
CA LEU A 324 -22.88 -25.37 -37.07
C LEU A 324 -23.07 -26.74 -36.43
N GLY A 325 -22.80 -26.85 -35.12
CA GLY A 325 -22.99 -28.06 -34.33
C GLY A 325 -24.40 -28.26 -33.76
N MET A 326 -25.36 -27.36 -34.01
CA MET A 326 -26.73 -27.54 -33.54
C MET A 326 -27.39 -28.73 -34.24
N ASP A 327 -27.95 -29.64 -33.45
CA ASP A 327 -28.71 -30.79 -33.96
C ASP A 327 -30.12 -30.33 -34.35
N MET A 328 -30.49 -30.51 -35.62
CA MET A 328 -31.66 -29.85 -36.23
C MET A 328 -32.93 -30.71 -36.23
N THR A 329 -32.82 -31.95 -35.76
CA THR A 329 -33.85 -33.00 -35.82
C THR A 329 -34.78 -33.03 -34.60
N ASP A 330 -34.42 -32.46 -33.44
CA ASP A 330 -35.29 -32.42 -32.25
C ASP A 330 -35.00 -31.22 -31.30
N PRO A 331 -35.96 -30.29 -31.08
CA PRO A 331 -35.82 -29.18 -30.13
C PRO A 331 -35.58 -29.61 -28.67
N ALA A 332 -35.94 -30.84 -28.28
CA ALA A 332 -35.77 -31.35 -26.92
C ALA A 332 -34.38 -31.96 -26.67
N ALA A 333 -33.76 -32.57 -27.69
CA ALA A 333 -32.43 -33.19 -27.60
C ALA A 333 -31.27 -32.19 -27.53
N ALA A 334 -31.48 -30.95 -28.00
CA ALA A 334 -30.48 -29.87 -28.03
C ALA A 334 -30.01 -29.39 -26.63
N ARG A 335 -30.68 -29.80 -25.54
CA ARG A 335 -30.24 -29.47 -24.17
C ARG A 335 -29.04 -30.32 -23.70
N THR A 336 -28.60 -31.30 -24.50
CA THR A 336 -27.66 -32.34 -24.05
C THR A 336 -26.54 -32.71 -25.02
N SER A 337 -26.45 -32.16 -26.24
CA SER A 337 -25.41 -32.60 -27.20
C SER A 337 -24.11 -31.78 -27.12
N GLY A 338 -23.00 -32.49 -26.97
CA GLY A 338 -21.63 -31.96 -26.88
C GLY A 338 -21.07 -31.45 -28.21
N SER A 339 -20.13 -30.51 -28.10
CA SER A 339 -19.52 -29.71 -29.16
C SER A 339 -18.80 -30.52 -30.25
N VAL A 340 -19.16 -30.32 -31.51
CA VAL A 340 -18.29 -30.58 -32.67
C VAL A 340 -17.40 -29.35 -32.90
N SER A 341 -16.09 -29.55 -32.90
CA SER A 341 -15.07 -28.50 -33.04
C SER A 341 -14.62 -28.37 -34.49
N ILE A 342 -14.38 -27.15 -34.97
CA ILE A 342 -13.71 -26.88 -36.25
C ILE A 342 -12.25 -26.51 -35.92
N GLU A 343 -11.31 -27.39 -36.30
CA GLU A 343 -9.87 -27.07 -36.28
C GLU A 343 -9.50 -26.12 -37.42
N PRO A 344 -8.47 -25.26 -37.23
CA PRO A 344 -8.00 -24.38 -38.29
C PRO A 344 -7.30 -25.20 -39.38
N ALA A 345 -7.58 -24.88 -40.64
CA ALA A 345 -6.83 -25.40 -41.78
C ALA A 345 -5.37 -24.95 -41.65
N ALA A 346 -4.45 -25.91 -41.65
CA ALA A 346 -3.03 -25.66 -41.79
C ALA A 346 -2.76 -25.04 -43.18
N GLY A 347 -2.18 -23.85 -43.18
CA GLY A 347 -1.64 -23.14 -44.33
C GLY A 347 -0.50 -22.27 -43.85
#